data_AF-A0A4Y8I6A5-F1
#
_entry.id   AF-A0A4Y8I6A5-F1
#
_cell.length_a   1.000
_cell.length_b   1.000
_cell.length_c   1.000
_cell.angle_alpha   90.00
_cell.angle_beta   90.00
_cell.angle_gamma   90.00
#
_symmetry.space_group_name_H-M   'P 1'
#
loop_
_entity.id
_entity.type
_entity.pdbx_description
1 polymer ?
#
loop_
_entity_poly.entity_id
_entity_poly.type
_entity_poly.pdbx_seq_one_letter_code
_entity_poly.pdbx_strand_id
1 'polypeptide(L)'
;MEKMNAQAVTSNQLELRLSETKNQEITDEEVAANWRTEIYGEEVIRNTLVLDKWVGEKIFEANTAMFEWIELVVKIKYDKSYEQLGYTKFEDWIDNHGVSISTVKSWLKLYDTFIIRYQFTRDDLCKYDLKKLNIILPIAEIEGVPKESVEEFLDSITSMHESDLKSMVKEEITEILSSSEARLQDES
;
A
#
# COMPACT_ATOMS: atom_id res chain seq x y z
N MET A 1 25.25 -28.35 14.43
CA MET A 1 23.99 -29.10 14.25
C MET A 1 22.89 -28.37 15.03
N GLU A 2 22.59 -27.11 14.67
CA GLU A 2 21.69 -26.22 15.46
C GLU A 2 20.68 -25.44 14.60
N LYS A 3 20.80 -25.44 13.27
CA LYS A 3 19.85 -24.72 12.39
C LYS A 3 18.52 -25.44 12.16
N MET A 4 18.42 -26.73 12.48
CA MET A 4 17.18 -27.52 12.28
C MET A 4 16.13 -27.30 13.37
N ASN A 5 16.48 -26.69 14.51
CA ASN A 5 15.58 -26.61 15.67
C ASN A 5 14.77 -25.31 15.72
N ALA A 6 15.33 -24.17 15.29
CA ALA A 6 14.62 -22.89 15.31
C ALA A 6 13.48 -22.83 14.29
N GLN A 7 13.65 -23.47 13.13
CA GLN A 7 12.70 -23.46 12.02
C GLN A 7 11.49 -24.38 12.28
N ALA A 8 11.69 -25.49 13.00
CA ALA A 8 10.63 -26.38 13.43
C ALA A 8 9.80 -25.76 14.59
N VAL A 9 10.46 -25.02 15.49
CA VAL A 9 9.79 -24.31 16.59
C VAL A 9 8.90 -23.17 16.09
N THR A 10 9.33 -22.42 15.06
CA THR A 10 8.47 -21.38 14.45
C THR A 10 7.33 -21.96 13.61
N SER A 11 7.54 -23.08 12.90
CA SER A 11 6.46 -23.73 12.13
C SER A 11 5.35 -24.26 13.04
N ASN A 12 5.70 -24.92 14.14
CA ASN A 12 4.72 -25.46 15.09
C ASN A 12 3.91 -24.35 15.79
N GLN A 13 4.50 -23.17 16.03
CA GLN A 13 3.78 -22.03 16.60
C GLN A 13 2.82 -21.38 15.60
N LEU A 14 3.19 -21.33 14.32
CA LEU A 14 2.33 -20.80 13.26
C LEU A 14 1.13 -21.72 13.03
N GLU A 15 1.35 -23.03 12.95
CA GLU A 15 0.30 -24.04 12.81
C GLU A 15 -0.67 -24.03 14.00
N LEU A 16 -0.15 -23.88 15.23
CA LEU A 16 -0.98 -23.78 16.43
C LEU A 16 -1.88 -22.53 16.38
N ARG A 17 -1.31 -21.35 16.09
CA ARG A 17 -2.08 -20.10 15.99
C ARG A 17 -3.11 -20.14 14.85
N LEU A 18 -2.75 -20.73 13.70
CA LEU A 18 -3.69 -20.92 12.59
C LEU A 18 -4.85 -21.83 13.01
N SER A 19 -4.55 -22.93 13.70
CA SER A 19 -5.57 -23.88 14.16
C SER A 19 -6.55 -23.29 15.19
N GLU A 20 -6.08 -22.39 16.06
CA GLU A 20 -6.91 -21.70 17.05
C GLU A 20 -7.85 -20.66 16.41
N THR A 21 -7.42 -20.05 15.30
CA THR A 21 -8.09 -18.89 14.70
C THR A 21 -9.02 -19.25 13.54
N LYS A 22 -8.78 -20.39 12.85
CA LYS A 22 -9.49 -20.80 11.64
C LYS A 22 -11.00 -20.93 11.78
N ASN A 23 -11.49 -21.28 12.97
CA ASN A 23 -12.92 -21.50 13.23
C ASN A 23 -13.62 -20.27 13.85
N GLN A 24 -12.88 -19.24 14.24
CA GLN A 24 -13.44 -18.04 14.89
C GLN A 24 -13.59 -16.86 13.91
N GLU A 25 -12.74 -16.78 12.89
CA GLU A 25 -12.66 -15.60 12.02
C GLU A 25 -13.13 -15.83 10.58
N ILE A 26 -13.30 -17.08 10.14
CA ILE A 26 -13.73 -17.43 8.78
C ILE A 26 -15.06 -18.18 8.83
N THR A 27 -16.06 -17.67 8.13
CA THR A 27 -17.40 -18.29 8.00
C THR A 27 -17.41 -19.39 6.96
N ASP A 28 -18.35 -20.33 7.09
CA ASP A 28 -18.55 -21.40 6.09
C ASP A 28 -18.96 -20.82 4.72
N GLU A 29 -19.66 -19.68 4.71
CA GLU A 29 -20.03 -18.94 3.51
C GLU A 29 -18.79 -18.39 2.78
N GLU A 30 -17.81 -17.82 3.50
CA GLU A 30 -16.55 -17.35 2.92
C GLU A 30 -15.75 -18.51 2.30
N VAL A 31 -15.74 -19.68 2.93
CA VAL A 31 -15.06 -20.88 2.39
C VAL A 31 -15.81 -21.38 1.15
N ALA A 32 -17.13 -21.49 1.19
CA ALA A 32 -17.94 -21.96 0.08
C ALA A 32 -17.90 -21.02 -1.14
N ALA A 33 -17.78 -19.71 -0.91
CA ALA A 33 -17.66 -18.73 -1.98
C ALA A 33 -16.32 -18.79 -2.73
N ASN A 34 -15.30 -19.43 -2.15
CA ASN A 34 -14.00 -19.57 -2.80
C ASN A 34 -14.00 -20.77 -3.75
N TRP A 35 -13.94 -20.49 -5.06
CA TRP A 35 -13.94 -21.53 -6.11
C TRP A 35 -12.83 -22.57 -5.94
N ARG A 36 -11.74 -22.23 -5.25
CA ARG A 36 -10.61 -23.14 -5.00
C ARG A 36 -10.93 -24.22 -3.96
N THR A 37 -12.02 -24.10 -3.21
CA THR A 37 -12.45 -25.08 -2.20
C THR A 37 -12.67 -26.46 -2.80
N GLU A 38 -13.22 -26.55 -4.01
CA GLU A 38 -13.42 -27.83 -4.70
C GLU A 38 -12.10 -28.54 -5.10
N ILE A 39 -11.02 -27.78 -5.24
CA ILE A 39 -9.72 -28.27 -5.70
C ILE A 39 -8.83 -28.67 -4.51
N TYR A 40 -8.75 -27.81 -3.49
CA TYR A 40 -7.80 -27.97 -2.39
C TYR A 40 -8.45 -28.42 -1.07
N GLY A 41 -9.78 -28.43 -1.00
CA GLY A 41 -10.54 -28.78 0.20
C GLY A 41 -10.71 -27.61 1.18
N GLU A 42 -11.76 -27.70 1.99
CA GLU A 42 -12.19 -26.63 2.92
C GLU A 42 -11.11 -26.22 3.92
N GLU A 43 -10.35 -27.18 4.45
CA GLU A 43 -9.32 -26.90 5.45
C GLU A 43 -8.19 -26.01 4.91
N VAL A 44 -7.73 -26.30 3.69
CA VAL A 44 -6.65 -25.54 3.05
C VAL A 44 -7.12 -24.12 2.75
N ILE A 45 -8.35 -23.98 2.25
CA ILE A 45 -8.92 -22.66 1.96
C ILE A 45 -9.12 -21.85 3.23
N ARG A 46 -9.66 -22.45 4.29
CA ARG A 46 -9.84 -21.77 5.57
C ARG A 46 -8.52 -21.25 6.12
N ASN A 47 -7.45 -22.05 6.09
CA ASN A 47 -6.12 -21.60 6.52
C ASN A 47 -5.57 -20.47 5.63
N THR A 48 -5.81 -20.55 4.31
CA THR A 48 -5.38 -19.50 3.37
C THR A 48 -6.10 -18.18 3.66
N LEU A 49 -7.41 -18.21 3.89
CA LEU A 49 -8.20 -17.02 4.20
C LEU A 49 -7.79 -16.36 5.51
N VAL A 50 -7.45 -17.15 6.55
CA VAL A 50 -6.89 -16.61 7.81
C VAL A 50 -5.57 -15.89 7.54
N LEU A 51 -4.67 -16.52 6.78
CA LEU A 51 -3.39 -15.92 6.43
C LEU A 51 -3.57 -14.61 5.64
N ASP A 52 -4.50 -14.59 4.68
CA ASP A 52 -4.81 -13.39 3.91
C ASP A 52 -5.32 -12.26 4.81
N LYS A 53 -6.22 -12.56 5.77
CA LYS A 53 -6.70 -11.57 6.76
C LYS A 53 -5.56 -11.03 7.62
N TRP A 54 -4.73 -11.91 8.19
CA TRP A 54 -3.60 -11.50 9.03
C TRP A 54 -2.57 -10.66 8.28
N VAL A 55 -2.26 -11.03 7.04
CA VAL A 55 -1.36 -10.24 6.19
C VAL A 55 -1.98 -8.87 5.92
N GLY A 56 -3.28 -8.82 5.61
CA GLY A 56 -4.03 -7.57 5.43
C GLY A 56 -3.98 -6.67 6.66
N GLU A 57 -4.21 -7.21 7.86
CA GLU A 57 -4.14 -6.45 9.12
C GLU A 57 -2.73 -5.90 9.38
N LYS A 58 -1.69 -6.71 9.14
CA LYS A 58 -0.31 -6.26 9.32
C LYS A 58 0.10 -5.18 8.32
N ILE A 59 -0.38 -5.28 7.08
CA ILE A 59 -0.22 -4.21 6.08
C ILE A 59 -0.92 -2.94 6.55
N PHE A 60 -2.16 -3.06 7.04
CA PHE A 60 -2.93 -1.92 7.53
C PHE A 60 -2.24 -1.22 8.72
N GLU A 61 -1.78 -1.97 9.71
CA GLU A 61 -1.02 -1.45 10.85
C GLU A 61 0.26 -0.74 10.39
N ALA A 62 1.04 -1.36 9.50
CA ALA A 62 2.28 -0.79 8.99
C ALA A 62 2.03 0.50 8.20
N ASN A 63 0.98 0.53 7.37
CA ASN A 63 0.59 1.71 6.60
C ASN A 63 0.10 2.84 7.51
N THR A 64 -0.66 2.52 8.55
CA THR A 64 -1.12 3.50 9.55
C THR A 64 0.07 4.19 10.20
N ALA A 65 1.03 3.41 10.71
CA ALA A 65 2.25 3.94 11.32
C ALA A 65 3.07 4.80 10.34
N MET A 66 3.15 4.38 9.06
CA MET A 66 3.84 5.15 8.02
C MET A 66 3.18 6.51 7.77
N PHE A 67 1.85 6.56 7.60
CA PHE A 67 1.14 7.82 7.36
C PHE A 67 1.20 8.75 8.57
N GLU A 68 1.04 8.23 9.79
CA GLU A 68 1.19 9.02 11.01
C GLU A 68 2.60 9.63 11.13
N TRP A 69 3.63 8.86 10.81
CA TRP A 69 4.99 9.35 10.81
C TRP A 69 5.20 10.42 9.74
N ILE A 70 4.65 10.24 8.54
CA ILE A 70 4.79 11.22 7.46
C ILE A 70 4.07 12.53 7.78
N GLU A 71 2.90 12.50 8.42
CA GLU A 71 2.26 13.72 8.89
C GLU A 71 3.13 14.52 9.85
N LEU A 72 3.82 13.82 10.78
CA LEU A 72 4.78 14.45 11.66
C LEU A 72 5.96 15.05 10.87
N VAL A 73 6.48 14.30 9.91
CA VAL A 73 7.57 14.74 9.04
C VAL A 73 7.18 16.00 8.25
N VAL A 74 5.96 16.06 7.70
CA VAL A 74 5.43 17.22 6.99
C VAL A 74 5.40 18.45 7.91
N LYS A 75 4.88 18.30 9.13
CA LYS A 75 4.86 19.39 10.13
C LYS A 75 6.26 19.87 10.48
N ILE A 76 7.17 18.94 10.80
CA ILE A 76 8.56 19.26 11.15
C ILE A 76 9.29 19.97 10.01
N LYS A 77 9.07 19.53 8.77
CA LYS A 77 9.65 20.14 7.57
C LYS A 77 9.10 21.54 7.33
N TYR A 78 7.78 21.72 7.44
CA TYR A 78 7.11 23.00 7.21
C TYR A 78 7.50 24.05 8.26
N ASP A 79 7.45 23.69 9.53
CA ASP A 79 7.78 24.59 10.65
C ASP A 79 9.29 24.75 10.87
N LYS A 80 10.11 24.04 10.08
CA LYS A 80 11.56 23.93 10.27
C LYS A 80 11.96 23.53 11.69
N SER A 81 11.13 22.74 12.35
CA SER A 81 11.35 22.32 13.75
C SER A 81 12.63 21.50 13.91
N TYR A 82 13.14 20.88 12.84
CA TYR A 82 14.43 20.19 12.84
C TYR A 82 15.60 21.14 13.18
N GLU A 83 15.53 22.42 12.83
CA GLU A 83 16.55 23.42 13.16
C GLU A 83 16.61 23.67 14.68
N GLN A 84 15.44 23.68 15.34
CA GLN A 84 15.35 23.83 16.80
C GLN A 84 15.88 22.61 17.56
N LEU A 85 15.85 21.44 16.92
CA LEU A 85 16.43 20.20 17.43
C LEU A 85 17.95 20.12 17.17
N GLY A 86 18.56 21.15 16.57
CA GLY A 86 20.00 21.25 16.34
C GLY A 86 20.47 20.68 15.00
N TYR A 87 19.56 20.35 14.08
CA TYR A 87 19.92 19.86 12.74
C TYR A 87 20.01 21.01 11.75
N THR A 88 21.10 21.06 10.98
CA THR A 88 21.30 22.11 9.97
C THR A 88 20.49 21.89 8.70
N LYS A 89 20.15 20.64 8.39
CA LYS A 89 19.38 20.25 7.22
C LYS A 89 18.31 19.26 7.62
N PHE A 90 17.20 19.28 6.90
CA PHE A 90 16.11 18.34 7.09
C PHE A 90 16.56 16.89 6.84
N GLU A 91 17.42 16.68 5.83
CA GLU A 91 17.98 15.36 5.52
C GLU A 91 18.79 14.78 6.67
N ASP A 92 19.59 15.60 7.37
CA ASP A 92 20.38 15.16 8.53
C ASP A 92 19.45 14.67 9.67
N TRP A 93 18.31 15.35 9.85
CA TRP A 93 17.29 14.96 10.82
C TRP A 93 16.62 13.64 10.43
N ILE A 94 16.32 13.44 9.14
CA ILE A 94 15.76 12.18 8.63
C ILE A 94 16.73 11.02 8.81
N ASP A 95 17.99 11.19 8.42
CA ASP A 95 19.00 10.12 8.51
C ASP A 95 19.21 9.66 9.97
N ASN A 96 19.06 10.57 10.94
CA ASN A 96 19.09 10.24 12.37
C ASN A 96 17.95 9.31 12.83
N HIS A 97 16.84 9.24 12.10
CA HIS A 97 15.73 8.33 12.40
C HIS A 97 15.89 6.95 11.73
N GLY A 98 17.02 6.70 11.05
CA GLY A 98 17.31 5.40 10.43
C GLY A 98 16.47 5.07 9.20
N VAL A 99 15.79 6.06 8.62
CA VAL A 99 15.00 5.92 7.39
C VAL A 99 15.72 6.64 6.26
N SER A 100 15.86 5.99 5.11
CA SER A 100 16.52 6.61 3.96
C SER A 100 15.72 7.78 3.41
N ILE A 101 16.38 8.88 3.05
CA ILE A 101 15.72 10.06 2.47
C ILE A 101 14.90 9.74 1.21
N SER A 102 15.29 8.73 0.42
CA SER A 102 14.53 8.30 -0.77
C SER A 102 13.20 7.66 -0.39
N THR A 103 13.17 6.84 0.67
CA THR A 103 11.94 6.29 1.24
C THR A 103 11.01 7.41 1.71
N VAL A 104 11.54 8.38 2.47
CA VAL A 104 10.75 9.52 2.95
C VAL A 104 10.18 10.35 1.80
N LYS A 105 10.98 10.59 0.76
CA LYS A 105 10.52 11.31 -0.44
C LYS A 105 9.41 10.56 -1.17
N SER A 106 9.49 9.23 -1.27
CA SER A 106 8.42 8.40 -1.86
C SER A 106 7.15 8.48 -1.03
N TRP A 107 7.24 8.37 0.29
CA TRP A 107 6.06 8.47 1.16
C TRP A 107 5.45 9.88 1.21
N LEU A 108 6.28 10.92 1.21
CA LEU A 108 5.82 12.31 1.08
C LEU A 108 5.06 12.51 -0.22
N LYS A 109 5.53 11.96 -1.35
CA LYS A 109 4.79 12.01 -2.62
C LYS A 109 3.43 11.33 -2.53
N LEU A 110 3.35 10.15 -1.92
CA LEU A 110 2.05 9.48 -1.70
C LEU A 110 1.12 10.35 -0.85
N TYR A 111 1.63 10.92 0.24
CA TYR A 111 0.87 11.78 1.13
C TYR A 111 0.38 13.06 0.43
N ASP A 112 1.28 13.78 -0.25
CA ASP A 112 0.95 15.02 -0.95
C ASP A 112 -0.07 14.76 -2.07
N THR A 113 0.10 13.68 -2.84
CA THR A 113 -0.82 13.36 -3.94
C THR A 113 -2.17 12.85 -3.42
N PHE A 114 -2.20 11.76 -2.66
CA PHE A 114 -3.49 11.15 -2.30
C PHE A 114 -4.21 11.89 -1.17
N ILE A 115 -3.50 12.32 -0.13
CA ILE A 115 -4.14 12.94 1.03
C ILE A 115 -4.32 14.44 0.81
N ILE A 116 -3.29 15.17 0.40
CA ILE A 116 -3.40 16.64 0.25
C ILE A 116 -4.17 17.03 -1.01
N ARG A 117 -3.80 16.49 -2.18
CA ARG A 117 -4.45 16.85 -3.46
C ARG A 117 -5.82 16.20 -3.63
N TYR A 118 -5.95 14.89 -3.42
CA TYR A 118 -7.22 14.17 -3.64
C TYR A 118 -8.09 14.00 -2.38
N GLN A 119 -7.62 14.43 -1.22
CA GLN A 119 -8.40 14.37 0.04
C GLN A 119 -8.89 12.95 0.38
N PHE A 120 -8.08 11.93 0.10
CA PHE A 120 -8.30 10.61 0.68
C PHE A 120 -7.99 10.64 2.17
N THR A 121 -8.73 9.87 2.95
CA THR A 121 -8.36 9.66 4.35
C THR A 121 -7.21 8.66 4.43
N ARG A 122 -6.47 8.67 5.55
CA ARG A 122 -5.45 7.64 5.79
C ARG A 122 -6.07 6.25 5.80
N ASP A 123 -7.24 6.10 6.43
CA ASP A 123 -7.92 4.81 6.57
C ASP A 123 -8.30 4.24 5.20
N ASP A 124 -8.70 5.10 4.26
CA ASP A 124 -8.96 4.70 2.87
C ASP A 124 -7.71 4.08 2.21
N LEU A 125 -6.54 4.64 2.50
CA LEU A 125 -5.28 4.25 1.86
C LEU A 125 -4.58 3.08 2.56
N CYS A 126 -4.76 2.93 3.88
CA CYS A 126 -4.05 1.93 4.69
C CYS A 126 -4.36 0.49 4.29
N LYS A 127 -5.50 0.24 3.64
CA LYS A 127 -5.90 -1.09 3.15
C LYS A 127 -5.15 -1.56 1.90
N TYR A 128 -4.42 -0.67 1.22
CA TYR A 128 -3.74 -0.99 -0.04
C TYR A 128 -2.27 -1.33 0.14
N ASP A 129 -1.73 -2.19 -0.73
CA ASP A 129 -0.29 -2.45 -0.81
C ASP A 129 0.45 -1.17 -1.28
N LEU A 130 1.41 -0.70 -0.49
CA LEU A 130 2.21 0.50 -0.79
C LEU A 130 2.96 0.41 -2.12
N LYS A 131 3.43 -0.78 -2.52
CA LYS A 131 4.10 -0.93 -3.81
C LYS A 131 3.13 -0.68 -4.94
N LYS A 132 1.90 -1.17 -4.82
CA LYS A 132 0.84 -0.94 -5.81
C LYS A 132 0.35 0.50 -5.80
N LEU A 133 0.27 1.16 -4.64
CA LEU A 133 0.03 2.59 -4.56
C LEU A 133 1.11 3.39 -5.31
N ASN A 134 2.39 3.02 -5.18
CA ASN A 134 3.46 3.63 -5.95
C ASN A 134 3.38 3.35 -7.46
N ILE A 135 2.74 2.26 -7.89
CA ILE A 135 2.54 1.96 -9.32
C ILE A 135 1.51 2.94 -9.91
N ILE A 136 0.41 3.23 -9.21
CA ILE A 136 -0.65 4.12 -9.72
C ILE A 136 -0.34 5.62 -9.50
N LEU A 137 0.60 5.94 -8.60
CA LEU A 137 0.98 7.32 -8.26
C LEU A 137 1.25 8.21 -9.50
N PRO A 138 1.94 7.76 -10.56
CA PRO A 138 2.19 8.59 -11.73
C PRO A 138 0.92 9.07 -12.45
N ILE A 139 -0.17 8.28 -12.47
CA ILE A 139 -1.47 8.74 -13.02
C ILE A 139 -2.03 9.84 -12.14
N ALA A 140 -2.04 9.61 -10.82
CA ALA A 140 -2.56 10.57 -9.87
C ALA A 140 -1.77 11.89 -9.89
N GLU A 141 -0.49 11.86 -10.25
CA GLU A 141 0.36 13.05 -10.43
C GLU A 141 0.00 13.87 -11.69
N ILE A 142 -0.60 13.28 -12.74
CA ILE A 142 -0.97 14.01 -13.96
C ILE A 142 -1.99 15.11 -13.64
N GLU A 143 -1.72 16.33 -14.10
CA GLU A 143 -2.61 17.48 -13.91
C GLU A 143 -3.94 17.27 -14.65
N GLY A 144 -5.06 17.63 -14.00
CA GLY A 144 -6.39 17.50 -14.59
C GLY A 144 -7.06 16.12 -14.44
N VAL A 145 -6.36 15.09 -13.95
CA VAL A 145 -6.99 13.82 -13.59
C VAL A 145 -7.92 14.02 -12.38
N PRO A 146 -9.21 13.65 -12.48
CA PRO A 146 -10.16 13.81 -11.39
C PRO A 146 -10.02 12.71 -10.34
N LYS A 147 -10.57 12.94 -9.13
CA LYS A 147 -10.48 12.00 -8.01
C LYS A 147 -11.09 10.65 -8.34
N GLU A 148 -12.23 10.68 -9.02
CA GLU A 148 -13.02 9.50 -9.38
C GLU A 148 -12.20 8.54 -10.26
N SER A 149 -11.44 9.06 -11.23
CA SER A 149 -10.53 8.23 -12.02
C SER A 149 -9.43 7.60 -11.17
N VAL A 150 -8.88 8.33 -10.19
CA VAL A 150 -7.89 7.77 -9.27
C VAL A 150 -8.50 6.68 -8.38
N GLU A 151 -9.76 6.82 -7.96
CA GLU A 151 -10.50 5.79 -7.21
C GLU A 151 -10.65 4.49 -8.00
N GLU A 152 -10.95 4.57 -9.30
CA GLU A 152 -11.03 3.38 -10.18
C GLU A 152 -9.69 2.62 -10.23
N PHE A 153 -8.56 3.34 -10.23
CA PHE A 153 -7.23 2.72 -10.17
C PHE A 153 -6.93 2.13 -8.78
N LEU A 154 -7.39 2.77 -7.70
CA LEU A 154 -7.26 2.24 -6.35
C LEU A 154 -8.04 0.92 -6.19
N ASP A 155 -9.22 0.80 -6.76
CA ASP A 155 -9.99 -0.46 -6.72
C ASP A 155 -9.26 -1.59 -7.46
N SER A 156 -8.60 -1.25 -8.57
CA SER A 156 -7.78 -2.19 -9.36
C SER A 156 -6.58 -2.76 -8.59
N ILE A 157 -6.05 -2.03 -7.58
CA ILE A 157 -4.93 -2.52 -6.74
C ILE A 157 -5.28 -3.83 -6.03
N THR A 158 -6.53 -4.00 -5.60
CA THR A 158 -6.95 -5.13 -4.77
C THR A 158 -7.01 -6.44 -5.55
N SER A 159 -7.25 -6.38 -6.86
CA SER A 159 -7.53 -7.55 -7.70
C SER A 159 -6.45 -7.84 -8.74
N MET A 160 -5.65 -6.85 -9.15
CA MET A 160 -4.64 -7.02 -10.20
C MET A 160 -3.26 -7.42 -9.67
N HIS A 161 -2.54 -8.23 -10.43
CA HIS A 161 -1.13 -8.50 -10.18
C HIS A 161 -0.26 -7.26 -10.52
N GLU A 162 0.90 -7.09 -9.87
CA GLU A 162 1.76 -5.91 -10.05
C GLU A 162 2.18 -5.67 -11.51
N SER A 163 2.43 -6.73 -12.28
CA SER A 163 2.81 -6.64 -13.70
C SER A 163 1.70 -6.06 -14.56
N ASP A 164 0.47 -6.46 -14.28
CA ASP A 164 -0.70 -6.12 -15.08
C ASP A 164 -1.12 -4.70 -14.74
N LEU A 165 -1.09 -4.36 -13.45
CA LEU A 165 -1.29 -3.00 -12.96
C LEU A 165 -0.29 -2.02 -13.59
N LYS A 166 1.00 -2.39 -13.68
CA LYS A 166 2.03 -1.56 -14.35
C LYS A 166 1.73 -1.35 -15.83
N SER A 167 1.27 -2.39 -16.52
CA SER A 167 0.95 -2.33 -17.95
C SER A 167 -0.25 -1.42 -18.20
N MET A 168 -1.33 -1.63 -17.45
CA MET A 168 -2.53 -0.79 -17.49
C MET A 168 -2.22 0.67 -17.20
N VAL A 169 -1.44 0.94 -16.14
CA VAL A 169 -1.07 2.31 -15.78
C VAL A 169 -0.29 3.00 -16.91
N LYS A 170 0.63 2.27 -17.55
CA LYS A 170 1.44 2.81 -18.65
C LYS A 170 0.58 3.16 -19.87
N GLU A 171 -0.38 2.31 -20.21
CA GLU A 171 -1.33 2.54 -21.29
C GLU A 171 -2.17 3.79 -21.01
N GLU A 172 -2.76 3.88 -19.82
CA GLU A 172 -3.57 5.03 -19.42
C GLU A 172 -2.80 6.36 -19.48
N ILE A 173 -1.58 6.39 -18.93
CA ILE A 173 -0.72 7.59 -18.99
C ILE A 173 -0.51 8.02 -20.44
N THR A 174 -0.31 7.07 -21.35
CA THR A 174 -0.11 7.35 -22.77
C THR A 174 -1.37 7.95 -23.40
N GLU A 175 -2.54 7.44 -23.05
CA GLU A 175 -3.84 7.93 -23.53
C GLU A 175 -4.17 9.33 -23.01
N ILE A 176 -3.96 9.58 -21.71
CA ILE A 176 -4.20 10.90 -21.09
C ILE A 176 -3.30 11.96 -21.73
N LEU A 177 -2.01 11.65 -21.93
CA LEU A 177 -1.07 12.59 -22.54
C LEU A 177 -1.39 12.84 -24.02
N SER A 178 -1.71 11.79 -24.78
CA SER A 178 -2.05 11.92 -26.20
C SER A 178 -3.34 12.72 -26.43
N SER A 179 -4.35 12.53 -25.58
CA SER A 179 -5.62 13.28 -25.65
C SER A 179 -5.47 14.75 -25.22
N SER A 180 -4.56 15.03 -24.29
CA SER A 180 -4.23 16.39 -23.85
C SER A 180 -3.47 17.17 -24.93
N GLU A 181 -2.51 16.52 -25.61
CA GLU A 181 -1.76 17.12 -26.73
C GLU A 181 -2.67 17.44 -27.93
N ALA A 182 -3.64 16.57 -28.23
CA ALA A 182 -4.61 16.80 -29.31
C ALA A 182 -5.47 18.06 -29.05
N ARG A 183 -5.90 18.30 -27.81
CA ARG A 183 -6.71 19.48 -27.45
C ARG A 183 -5.93 20.80 -27.58
N LEU A 184 -4.62 20.79 -27.32
CA LEU A 184 -3.77 21.97 -27.47
C LEU A 184 -3.52 22.34 -28.94
N GLN A 185 -3.62 21.38 -29.87
CA GLN A 185 -3.46 21.64 -31.30
C GLN A 185 -4.72 22.23 -31.95
N ASP A 186 -5.91 21.92 -31.42
CA ASP A 186 -7.18 22.47 -31.91
C ASP A 186 -7.44 23.93 -31.45
N GLU A 187 -6.71 24.40 -30.43
CA GLU A 187 -6.81 25.76 -29.89
C GLU A 187 -5.74 26.75 -30.43
N SER A 188 -4.85 26.31 -31.34
CA SER A 188 -3.82 27.14 -32.00
C SER A 188 -4.16 27.50 -33.44
#